data_AF-A0A1I0MSA4-F1
#
_entry.id   AF-A0A1I0MSA4-F1
#
_cell.length_a   1.000
_cell.length_b   1.000
_cell.length_c   1.000
_cell.angle_alpha   90.00
_cell.angle_beta   90.00
_cell.angle_gamma   90.00
#
_symmetry.space_group_name_H-M   'P 1'
#
loop_
_entity.id
_entity.type
_entity.pdbx_description
1 polymer ?
#
loop_
_entity_poly.entity_id
_entity_poly.type
_entity_poly.pdbx_seq_one_letter_code
_entity_poly.pdbx_strand_id
1 'polypeptide(L)'
;MKSVLFVLSLLCVTLLVKAQNYDDVFYYSTNTTPVNGVKLKTNLPFTNSSQMVTIILEGYAYSTGDPMNLTLTYYIYGGAFINSRVSTAASHTPNITLANENGKVSIFVDSKIFYQRFHVRAFAGGNGEQAAWFTGWSAVDSLLIGTATASYQIPYVNKFTGNVIMPGGGIWNSTGNVGVGTVSPPVKLSVYGPNNNDGAISIQSNVDSRFYIAEGDNMLRIGGLNATTGVINVINTGNVGIGTTSPGSYKLAVEGTIGARKVQVKQTSWADFVFQQDYQLMPLLEVENYVLANKHLPDVPSAVEVEKNGQDLGEMNKILLQKVEELTLYLIRQEKRIEQLETAKK
;
A
#
# COMPACT_ATOMS: atom_id res chain seq x y z
N MET A 1 -38.63 60.16 44.64
CA MET A 1 -38.83 58.85 43.97
C MET A 1 -38.89 58.90 42.44
N LYS A 2 -38.77 60.06 41.76
CA LYS A 2 -38.78 60.12 40.28
C LYS A 2 -37.39 60.25 39.64
N SER A 3 -36.36 60.54 40.41
CA SER A 3 -34.98 60.74 39.91
C SER A 3 -34.10 59.49 39.94
N VAL A 4 -34.51 58.44 40.67
CA VAL A 4 -33.75 57.18 40.80
C VAL A 4 -34.18 56.14 39.77
N LEU A 5 -35.39 56.25 39.22
CA LEU A 5 -35.88 55.34 38.16
C LEU A 5 -35.24 55.62 36.79
N PHE A 6 -34.76 56.84 36.54
CA PHE A 6 -34.14 57.20 35.26
C PHE A 6 -32.68 56.71 35.13
N VAL A 7 -32.03 56.43 36.27
CA VAL A 7 -30.66 55.88 36.30
C VAL A 7 -30.68 54.36 36.16
N LEU A 8 -31.74 53.68 36.61
CA LEU A 8 -31.88 52.23 36.45
C LEU A 8 -32.38 51.81 35.05
N SER A 9 -33.13 52.66 34.35
CA SER A 9 -33.55 52.38 32.96
C SER A 9 -32.45 52.60 31.91
N LEU A 10 -31.37 53.31 32.27
CA LEU A 10 -30.17 53.44 31.44
C LEU A 10 -29.15 52.33 31.67
N LEU A 11 -29.31 51.53 32.74
CA LEU A 11 -28.38 50.46 33.11
C LEU A 11 -28.71 49.11 32.44
N CYS A 12 -29.77 49.03 31.64
CA CYS A 12 -30.33 47.75 31.19
C CYS A 12 -30.50 47.61 29.67
N VAL A 13 -29.78 48.38 28.86
CA VAL A 13 -29.74 48.17 27.40
C VAL A 13 -28.30 48.29 26.89
N THR A 14 -27.86 47.18 26.30
CA THR A 14 -26.67 46.91 25.48
C THR A 14 -25.43 46.32 26.18
N LEU A 15 -24.89 45.17 25.79
CA LEU A 15 -25.26 44.14 24.82
C LEU A 15 -24.52 42.88 25.27
N LEU A 16 -25.20 41.73 25.24
CA LEU A 16 -24.57 40.42 25.13
C LEU A 16 -23.48 40.53 24.07
N VAL A 17 -22.21 40.37 24.46
CA VAL A 17 -21.09 40.31 23.53
C VAL A 17 -21.29 39.03 22.70
N LYS A 18 -21.95 39.20 21.56
CA LYS A 18 -22.07 38.15 20.56
C LYS A 18 -20.80 38.22 19.72
N ALA A 19 -20.29 37.06 19.33
CA ALA A 19 -19.29 36.98 18.29
C ALA A 19 -19.77 37.76 17.05
N GLN A 20 -18.84 38.49 16.43
CA GLN A 20 -19.14 39.36 15.29
C GLN A 20 -18.63 38.70 14.02
N ASN A 21 -19.55 38.46 13.09
CA ASN A 21 -19.24 38.09 11.71
C ASN A 21 -19.11 39.37 10.89
N TYR A 22 -18.00 39.48 10.17
CA TYR A 22 -17.71 40.53 9.21
C TYR A 22 -17.62 39.88 7.84
N ASP A 23 -18.76 39.84 7.15
CA ASP A 23 -18.87 39.09 5.91
C ASP A 23 -18.35 39.84 4.68
N ASP A 24 -18.01 41.13 4.75
CA ASP A 24 -17.52 41.92 3.59
C ASP A 24 -16.31 42.79 3.98
N VAL A 25 -15.22 42.18 4.45
CA VAL A 25 -14.04 42.94 4.91
C VAL A 25 -13.29 43.57 3.74
N PHE A 26 -13.06 42.78 2.69
CA PHE A 26 -12.30 43.22 1.51
C PHE A 26 -12.52 42.30 0.31
N TYR A 27 -12.47 42.90 -0.88
CA TYR A 27 -12.49 42.18 -2.15
C TYR A 27 -11.21 42.46 -2.93
N TYR A 28 -10.45 41.40 -3.22
CA TYR A 28 -9.29 41.47 -4.09
C TYR A 28 -9.65 41.01 -5.50
N SER A 29 -9.32 41.82 -6.50
CA SER A 29 -9.35 41.43 -7.90
C SER A 29 -8.23 42.11 -8.66
N THR A 30 -7.43 41.32 -9.36
CA THR A 30 -6.44 41.82 -10.33
C THR A 30 -6.71 41.24 -11.70
N ASN A 31 -6.40 42.02 -12.74
CA ASN A 31 -6.41 41.58 -14.13
C ASN A 31 -4.99 41.30 -14.66
N THR A 32 -4.00 41.19 -13.77
CA THR A 32 -2.60 40.93 -14.10
C THR A 32 -2.05 39.77 -13.28
N THR A 33 -0.82 39.36 -13.56
CA THR A 33 -0.05 38.48 -12.68
C THR A 33 0.70 39.35 -11.67
N PRO A 34 0.45 39.21 -10.36
CA PRO A 34 1.26 39.87 -9.36
C PRO A 34 2.73 39.47 -9.51
N VAL A 35 3.63 40.45 -9.44
CA VAL A 35 5.08 40.22 -9.51
C VAL A 35 5.57 39.66 -8.18
N ASN A 36 5.12 40.26 -7.08
CA ASN A 36 5.55 39.92 -5.73
C ASN A 36 4.56 38.96 -5.06
N GLY A 37 3.27 39.19 -5.25
CA GLY A 37 2.18 38.51 -4.53
C GLY A 37 1.15 39.54 -4.09
N VAL A 38 0.29 39.22 -3.11
CA VAL A 38 -0.78 40.13 -2.68
C VAL A 38 -0.61 40.46 -1.20
N LYS A 39 -0.19 41.69 -0.88
CA LYS A 39 -0.14 42.17 0.51
C LYS A 39 -1.42 42.89 0.88
N LEU A 40 -2.22 42.27 1.74
CA LEU A 40 -3.35 42.88 2.41
C LEU A 40 -2.85 43.76 3.56
N LYS A 41 -3.10 45.06 3.45
CA LYS A 41 -2.92 46.03 4.51
C LYS A 41 -4.21 46.08 5.33
N THR A 42 -4.18 45.52 6.53
CA THR A 42 -5.35 45.47 7.40
C THR A 42 -5.43 46.66 8.33
N ASN A 43 -6.56 46.84 9.01
CA ASN A 43 -6.71 47.74 10.15
C ASN A 43 -6.70 47.00 11.49
N LEU A 44 -6.29 45.73 11.51
CA LEU A 44 -6.15 44.95 12.72
C LEU A 44 -4.89 45.39 13.49
N PRO A 45 -5.01 45.72 14.79
CA PRO A 45 -3.87 46.17 15.57
C PRO A 45 -2.93 45.01 15.89
N PHE A 46 -1.62 45.28 15.82
CA PHE A 46 -0.61 44.39 16.39
C PHE A 46 -0.40 44.73 17.87
N THR A 47 -1.27 44.24 18.73
CA THR A 47 -1.27 44.58 20.17
C THR A 47 -1.28 43.31 21.01
N ASN A 48 -0.49 43.31 22.08
CA ASN A 48 -0.40 42.17 22.97
C ASN A 48 -1.76 41.85 23.61
N SER A 49 -2.15 40.58 23.57
CA SER A 49 -3.41 40.07 24.13
C SER A 49 -4.66 40.77 23.60
N SER A 50 -4.64 41.26 22.36
CA SER A 50 -5.72 42.11 21.84
C SER A 50 -6.89 41.37 21.21
N GLN A 51 -6.65 40.26 20.51
CA GLN A 51 -7.69 39.62 19.69
C GLN A 51 -7.32 38.19 19.28
N MET A 52 -8.34 37.34 19.18
CA MET A 52 -8.28 36.04 18.49
C MET A 52 -9.25 36.11 17.30
N VAL A 53 -8.69 36.28 16.10
CA VAL A 53 -9.47 36.55 14.89
C VAL A 53 -9.33 35.38 13.92
N THR A 54 -10.44 34.99 13.29
CA THR A 54 -10.46 34.10 12.14
C THR A 54 -10.69 34.94 10.89
N ILE A 55 -9.82 34.80 9.89
CA ILE A 55 -9.89 35.45 8.58
C ILE A 55 -10.12 34.36 7.53
N ILE A 56 -11.09 34.53 6.65
CA ILE A 56 -11.45 33.54 5.64
C ILE A 56 -11.22 34.18 4.26
N LEU A 57 -10.37 33.56 3.44
CA LEU A 57 -10.14 33.95 2.04
C LEU A 57 -10.82 32.94 1.13
N GLU A 58 -11.85 33.39 0.43
CA GLU A 58 -12.66 32.55 -0.46
C GLU A 58 -12.59 33.10 -1.88
N GLY A 59 -12.20 32.26 -2.82
CA GLY A 59 -12.00 32.69 -4.20
C GLY A 59 -11.38 31.61 -5.06
N TYR A 60 -10.54 32.02 -6.00
CA TYR A 60 -9.95 31.12 -6.97
C TYR A 60 -8.64 31.65 -7.55
N ALA A 61 -7.78 30.71 -7.96
CA ALA A 61 -6.65 30.95 -8.83
C ALA A 61 -7.03 30.73 -10.28
N TYR A 62 -7.20 31.81 -11.05
CA TYR A 62 -7.72 31.72 -12.41
C TYR A 62 -6.82 30.90 -13.36
N SER A 63 -5.49 31.05 -13.29
CA SER A 63 -4.60 30.35 -14.24
C SER A 63 -4.43 28.85 -13.98
N THR A 64 -4.61 28.39 -12.74
CA THR A 64 -4.59 26.94 -12.43
C THR A 64 -6.00 26.37 -12.34
N GLY A 65 -7.03 27.22 -12.29
CA GLY A 65 -8.42 26.83 -12.07
C GLY A 65 -8.69 26.33 -10.64
N ASP A 66 -7.69 26.39 -9.77
CA ASP A 66 -7.78 25.83 -8.43
C ASP A 66 -8.66 26.71 -7.54
N PRO A 67 -9.71 26.16 -6.91
CA PRO A 67 -10.47 26.88 -5.89
C PRO A 67 -9.55 27.27 -4.73
N MET A 68 -9.91 28.36 -4.07
CA MET A 68 -9.23 28.82 -2.87
C MET A 68 -10.25 28.98 -1.76
N ASN A 69 -10.02 28.30 -0.65
CA ASN A 69 -10.79 28.44 0.57
C ASN A 69 -9.83 28.30 1.73
N LEU A 70 -9.38 29.44 2.27
CA LEU A 70 -8.35 29.49 3.30
C LEU A 70 -8.96 30.04 4.57
N THR A 71 -9.05 29.21 5.60
CA THR A 71 -9.50 29.66 6.92
C THR A 71 -8.28 29.89 7.80
N LEU A 72 -7.89 31.14 7.95
CA LEU A 72 -6.80 31.63 8.80
C LEU A 72 -7.31 31.94 10.21
N THR A 73 -6.57 31.62 11.25
CA THR A 73 -6.77 32.16 12.62
C THR A 73 -5.43 32.62 13.19
N TYR A 74 -5.41 33.59 14.12
CA TYR A 74 -4.21 33.97 14.90
C TYR A 74 -4.56 34.68 16.22
N TYR A 75 -3.60 34.74 17.14
CA TYR A 75 -3.61 35.57 18.36
C TYR A 75 -2.27 36.29 18.53
N ILE A 76 -2.22 37.40 19.26
CA ILE A 76 -0.98 38.17 19.47
C ILE A 76 -0.61 38.14 20.94
N TYR A 77 0.58 37.63 21.26
CA TYR A 77 1.10 37.56 22.62
C TYR A 77 2.63 37.67 22.64
N GLY A 78 3.19 38.35 23.64
CA GLY A 78 4.64 38.55 23.79
C GLY A 78 5.29 39.26 22.60
N GLY A 79 4.53 40.07 21.85
CA GLY A 79 5.02 40.73 20.62
C GLY A 79 5.17 39.79 19.42
N ALA A 80 4.46 38.67 19.39
CA ALA A 80 4.48 37.70 18.31
C ALA A 80 3.07 37.18 17.96
N PHE A 81 2.91 36.66 16.74
CA PHE A 81 1.73 35.86 16.38
C PHE A 81 1.85 34.47 16.99
N ILE A 82 0.85 34.06 17.75
CA ILE A 82 0.72 32.73 18.34
C ILE A 82 -0.60 32.08 17.92
N ASN A 83 -0.66 30.74 17.97
CA ASN A 83 -1.85 29.96 17.58
C ASN A 83 -2.34 30.19 16.14
N SER A 84 -1.45 30.57 15.22
CA SER A 84 -1.86 30.88 13.84
C SER A 84 -1.93 29.66 12.93
N ARG A 85 -3.03 29.43 12.21
CA ARG A 85 -3.24 28.26 11.31
C ARG A 85 -4.06 28.65 10.08
N VAL A 86 -3.79 28.01 8.94
CA VAL A 86 -4.68 27.99 7.76
C VAL A 86 -5.24 26.59 7.60
N SER A 87 -6.52 26.42 7.33
CA SER A 87 -7.07 25.17 6.79
C SER A 87 -7.61 25.42 5.40
N THR A 88 -7.61 24.38 4.56
CA THR A 88 -8.16 24.48 3.21
C THR A 88 -9.11 23.36 2.89
N ALA A 89 -10.26 23.75 2.34
CA ALA A 89 -11.17 22.83 1.67
C ALA A 89 -10.92 22.79 0.15
N ALA A 90 -9.85 23.42 -0.34
CA ALA A 90 -9.62 23.68 -1.75
C ALA A 90 -8.16 23.36 -2.19
N SER A 91 -7.93 23.27 -3.51
CA SER A 91 -6.64 22.85 -4.08
C SER A 91 -5.62 23.98 -4.24
N HIS A 92 -6.07 25.24 -4.41
CA HIS A 92 -5.15 26.38 -4.49
C HIS A 92 -4.68 26.71 -3.09
N THR A 93 -3.40 26.48 -2.86
CA THR A 93 -2.83 26.54 -1.51
C THR A 93 -1.60 27.44 -1.50
N PRO A 94 -1.75 28.75 -1.85
CA PRO A 94 -0.63 29.67 -1.85
C PRO A 94 -0.12 29.91 -0.43
N ASN A 95 1.15 30.32 -0.29
CA ASN A 95 1.72 30.63 1.02
C ASN A 95 1.09 31.90 1.60
N ILE A 96 0.80 31.90 2.90
CA ILE A 96 0.20 33.04 3.61
C ILE A 96 1.15 33.51 4.70
N THR A 97 1.50 34.81 4.77
CA THR A 97 2.42 35.38 5.77
C THR A 97 1.77 36.54 6.54
N LEU A 98 1.83 36.51 7.87
CA LEU A 98 1.47 37.65 8.73
C LEU A 98 2.69 38.48 9.05
N ALA A 99 2.54 39.79 9.24
CA ALA A 99 3.60 40.62 9.80
C ALA A 99 3.02 41.81 10.55
N ASN A 100 3.80 42.36 11.47
CA ASN A 100 3.56 43.68 12.04
C ASN A 100 4.21 44.75 11.16
N GLU A 101 3.41 45.52 10.43
CA GLU A 101 3.83 46.70 9.69
C GLU A 101 3.25 47.95 10.38
N ASN A 102 4.10 48.75 11.02
CA ASN A 102 3.71 50.01 11.67
C ASN A 102 2.58 49.86 12.72
N GLY A 103 2.63 48.80 13.54
CA GLY A 103 1.63 48.55 14.59
C GLY A 103 0.34 47.90 14.09
N LYS A 104 0.28 47.50 12.81
CA LYS A 104 -0.86 46.81 12.21
C LYS A 104 -0.46 45.46 11.65
N VAL A 105 -1.41 44.55 11.60
CA VAL A 105 -1.22 43.24 10.97
C VAL A 105 -1.30 43.41 9.45
N SER A 106 -0.34 42.86 8.73
CA SER A 106 -0.40 42.69 7.28
C SER A 106 -0.48 41.21 6.94
N ILE A 107 -1.28 40.85 5.93
CA ILE A 107 -1.45 39.47 5.45
C ILE A 107 -0.94 39.41 4.01
N PHE A 108 0.12 38.66 3.76
CA PHE A 108 0.71 38.49 2.44
C PHE A 108 0.34 37.12 1.87
N VAL A 109 -0.36 37.11 0.74
CA VAL A 109 -0.73 35.93 -0.05
C VAL A 109 0.28 35.81 -1.20
N ASP A 110 1.22 34.88 -1.08
CA ASP A 110 2.21 34.61 -2.13
C ASP A 110 1.58 33.76 -3.23
N SER A 111 0.79 34.43 -4.05
CA SER A 111 0.11 33.86 -5.19
C SER A 111 0.36 34.74 -6.38
N LYS A 112 1.24 34.26 -7.26
CA LYS A 112 1.61 34.91 -8.53
C LYS A 112 0.81 34.30 -9.68
N ILE A 113 -0.48 34.10 -9.40
CA ILE A 113 -1.43 33.55 -10.34
C ILE A 113 -2.01 34.72 -11.13
N PHE A 114 -1.95 34.59 -12.45
CA PHE A 114 -2.65 35.50 -13.34
C PHE A 114 -4.13 35.54 -12.96
N TYR A 115 -4.71 36.75 -12.81
CA TYR A 115 -6.15 36.93 -12.58
C TYR A 115 -6.69 36.41 -11.23
N GLN A 116 -5.88 36.47 -10.16
CA GLN A 116 -6.33 36.03 -8.83
C GLN A 116 -7.49 36.90 -8.30
N ARG A 117 -8.50 36.22 -7.75
CA ARG A 117 -9.62 36.85 -7.05
C ARG A 117 -9.91 36.14 -5.75
N PHE A 118 -10.18 36.93 -4.72
CA PHE A 118 -10.71 36.41 -3.48
C PHE A 118 -11.42 37.49 -2.69
N HIS A 119 -12.35 37.02 -1.91
CA HIS A 119 -13.10 37.76 -0.93
C HIS A 119 -12.57 37.43 0.47
N VAL A 120 -12.58 38.42 1.36
CA VAL A 120 -12.12 38.31 2.74
C VAL A 120 -13.29 38.49 3.69
N ARG A 121 -13.50 37.49 4.54
CA ARG A 121 -14.42 37.56 5.70
C ARG A 121 -13.64 37.43 6.99
N ALA A 122 -14.22 37.89 8.09
CA ALA A 122 -13.63 37.74 9.40
C ALA A 122 -14.65 37.37 10.48
N PHE A 123 -14.20 36.61 11.47
CA PHE A 123 -14.92 36.31 12.70
C PHE A 123 -14.06 36.76 13.89
N ALA A 124 -14.68 37.46 14.84
CA ALA A 124 -14.03 37.91 16.08
C ALA A 124 -14.94 37.67 17.31
N GLY A 125 -14.32 37.42 18.46
CA GLY A 125 -15.03 37.05 19.70
C GLY A 125 -15.81 38.19 20.36
N GLY A 126 -15.58 39.45 19.95
CA GLY A 126 -16.25 40.63 20.50
C GLY A 126 -15.71 41.09 21.86
N ASN A 127 -14.59 40.53 22.32
CA ASN A 127 -14.00 40.76 23.64
C ASN A 127 -12.95 41.89 23.60
N GLY A 128 -13.31 43.02 22.99
CA GLY A 128 -12.46 44.21 22.81
C GLY A 128 -12.21 44.60 21.35
N GLU A 129 -12.52 43.71 20.39
CA GLU A 129 -12.39 44.01 18.97
C GLU A 129 -13.35 45.10 18.49
N GLN A 130 -12.88 45.99 17.62
CA GLN A 130 -13.66 47.12 17.09
C GLN A 130 -14.05 46.86 15.64
N ALA A 131 -15.31 47.14 15.27
CA ALA A 131 -15.79 47.00 13.90
C ALA A 131 -14.95 47.77 12.86
N ALA A 132 -14.40 48.93 13.26
CA ALA A 132 -13.50 49.72 12.43
C ALA A 132 -12.24 48.95 11.98
N TRP A 133 -11.77 47.96 12.75
CA TRP A 133 -10.61 47.15 12.40
C TRP A 133 -10.86 46.24 11.18
N PHE A 134 -12.12 45.95 10.85
CA PHE A 134 -12.56 45.07 9.76
C PHE A 134 -13.06 45.83 8.53
N THR A 135 -12.74 47.12 8.43
CA THR A 135 -13.11 47.99 7.30
C THR A 135 -11.89 48.70 6.76
N GLY A 136 -11.94 49.22 5.53
CA GLY A 136 -10.87 50.04 4.96
C GLY A 136 -9.56 49.28 4.68
N TRP A 137 -9.63 47.96 4.54
CA TRP A 137 -8.50 47.16 4.11
C TRP A 137 -8.17 47.44 2.64
N SER A 138 -6.92 47.22 2.27
CA SER A 138 -6.47 47.36 0.88
C SER A 138 -5.47 46.27 0.52
N ALA A 139 -5.23 46.08 -0.76
CA ALA A 139 -4.21 45.17 -1.26
C ALA A 139 -3.20 45.90 -2.14
N VAL A 140 -1.95 45.43 -2.12
CA VAL A 140 -0.91 45.91 -3.01
C VAL A 140 -0.02 44.75 -3.46
N ASP A 141 0.38 44.77 -4.73
CA ASP A 141 1.42 43.88 -5.24
C ASP A 141 2.80 44.38 -4.81
N SER A 142 3.18 44.03 -3.59
CA SER A 142 4.48 44.38 -3.02
C SER A 142 4.86 43.37 -1.96
N LEU A 143 6.16 43.25 -1.72
CA LEU A 143 6.66 42.56 -0.54
C LEU A 143 6.20 43.25 0.76
N LEU A 144 6.31 42.53 1.87
CA LEU A 144 6.32 43.15 3.20
C LEU A 144 7.43 44.22 3.25
N ILE A 145 7.21 45.30 3.99
CA ILE A 145 8.20 46.37 4.15
C ILE A 145 9.43 45.82 4.86
N GLY A 146 10.61 46.36 4.55
CA GLY A 146 11.87 45.90 5.16
C GLY A 146 11.93 46.08 6.69
N THR A 147 11.10 46.95 7.25
CA THR A 147 10.98 47.19 8.69
C THR A 147 9.89 46.37 9.37
N ALA A 148 9.24 45.44 8.66
CA ALA A 148 8.21 44.58 9.22
C ALA A 148 8.80 43.73 10.36
N THR A 149 8.09 43.68 11.49
CA THR A 149 8.45 42.82 12.63
C THR A 149 7.47 41.65 12.74
N ALA A 150 7.79 40.62 13.53
CA ALA A 150 6.92 39.46 13.72
C ALA A 150 6.41 38.81 12.41
N SER A 151 7.22 38.79 11.34
CA SER A 151 6.86 38.15 10.08
C SER A 151 6.75 36.63 10.25
N TYR A 152 5.65 36.02 9.80
CA TYR A 152 5.32 34.63 10.08
C TYR A 152 4.46 33.97 8.99
N GLN A 153 5.00 32.99 8.26
CA GLN A 153 4.25 32.18 7.28
C GLN A 153 3.38 31.12 8.01
N ILE A 154 2.09 31.11 7.73
CA ILE A 154 1.10 30.28 8.42
C ILE A 154 0.97 28.91 7.72
N PRO A 155 0.98 27.79 8.45
CA PRO A 155 0.85 26.46 7.87
C PRO A 155 -0.59 26.04 7.54
N TYR A 156 -0.74 25.16 6.54
CA TYR A 156 -1.99 24.47 6.19
C TYR A 156 -2.25 23.25 7.08
N VAL A 157 -3.45 23.12 7.65
CA VAL A 157 -3.84 22.02 8.55
C VAL A 157 -5.31 21.64 8.31
N ASN A 158 -5.58 20.35 8.02
CA ASN A 158 -6.91 19.74 8.01
C ASN A 158 -6.96 18.58 9.01
N LYS A 159 -7.98 18.52 9.88
CA LYS A 159 -8.19 17.44 10.85
C LYS A 159 -9.56 16.80 10.65
N PHE A 160 -9.60 15.48 10.45
CA PHE A 160 -10.82 14.68 10.23
C PHE A 160 -11.03 13.72 11.42
N THR A 161 -12.27 13.55 11.91
CA THR A 161 -12.66 12.51 12.88
C THR A 161 -13.64 11.54 12.21
N GLY A 162 -13.63 10.25 12.56
CA GLY A 162 -14.34 9.20 11.83
C GLY A 162 -13.53 8.67 10.63
N ASN A 163 -14.21 8.19 9.60
CA ASN A 163 -13.54 7.65 8.42
C ASN A 163 -12.93 8.79 7.60
N VAL A 164 -11.59 8.79 7.47
CA VAL A 164 -10.88 9.68 6.56
C VAL A 164 -10.80 9.00 5.22
N ILE A 165 -11.67 9.47 4.33
CA ILE A 165 -11.71 9.02 2.97
C ILE A 165 -10.56 9.70 2.25
N MET A 166 -9.38 9.08 2.36
CA MET A 166 -8.25 9.36 1.48
C MET A 166 -8.46 8.52 0.25
N PRO A 167 -8.86 9.11 -0.88
CA PRO A 167 -8.79 8.35 -2.10
C PRO A 167 -7.33 7.91 -2.29
N GLY A 168 -7.11 6.60 -2.23
CA GLY A 168 -5.81 5.97 -2.39
C GLY A 168 -5.38 5.05 -1.24
N GLY A 169 -5.91 5.21 -0.03
CA GLY A 169 -5.62 4.36 1.16
C GLY A 169 -4.18 3.88 1.36
N GLY A 170 -3.11 4.59 1.00
CA GLY A 170 -2.97 6.02 1.00
C GLY A 170 -3.23 6.79 -0.27
N ILE A 171 -2.36 6.67 -1.28
CA ILE A 171 -2.19 7.81 -2.18
C ILE A 171 -2.95 7.66 -3.48
N TRP A 172 -3.53 8.74 -3.94
CA TRP A 172 -3.51 9.08 -5.36
C TRP A 172 -2.47 10.16 -5.55
N ASN A 173 -1.30 9.78 -6.04
CA ASN A 173 -0.25 10.77 -6.27
C ASN A 173 -0.48 11.49 -7.62
N SER A 174 0.33 12.51 -7.88
CA SER A 174 0.28 13.28 -9.13
C SER A 174 0.63 12.45 -10.39
N THR A 175 1.06 11.19 -10.24
CA THR A 175 1.43 10.28 -11.33
C THR A 175 0.41 9.15 -11.59
N GLY A 176 -0.74 9.13 -10.90
CA GLY A 176 -1.86 8.22 -11.18
C GLY A 176 -1.73 6.83 -10.54
N ASN A 177 -1.08 6.80 -9.40
CA ASN A 177 -0.55 5.59 -8.79
C ASN A 177 -1.21 5.45 -7.42
N VAL A 178 -1.87 4.29 -7.20
CA VAL A 178 -2.60 3.98 -5.97
C VAL A 178 -1.79 3.07 -5.09
N GLY A 179 -1.38 3.60 -3.95
CA GLY A 179 -0.70 2.78 -2.97
C GLY A 179 -1.61 2.58 -1.79
N VAL A 180 -2.10 1.35 -1.61
CA VAL A 180 -2.76 0.96 -0.37
C VAL A 180 -1.66 0.53 0.58
N GLY A 181 -1.44 1.32 1.62
CA GLY A 181 -0.20 1.22 2.41
C GLY A 181 1.06 1.73 1.71
N THR A 182 0.99 2.37 0.53
CA THR A 182 2.17 3.03 -0.08
C THR A 182 1.83 4.35 -0.80
N VAL A 183 2.86 5.14 -1.09
CA VAL A 183 2.72 6.47 -1.73
C VAL A 183 3.50 6.58 -3.05
N SER A 184 4.34 5.59 -3.31
CA SER A 184 5.14 5.47 -4.52
C SER A 184 4.90 4.08 -5.07
N PRO A 185 3.64 3.74 -5.39
CA PRO A 185 3.35 2.40 -5.81
C PRO A 185 4.15 2.18 -7.11
N PRO A 186 5.13 1.25 -7.14
CA PRO A 186 6.01 1.08 -8.30
C PRO A 186 5.22 0.65 -9.54
N VAL A 187 4.06 0.09 -9.28
CA VAL A 187 3.04 -0.31 -10.24
C VAL A 187 1.72 0.34 -9.85
N LYS A 188 0.71 0.20 -10.70
CA LYS A 188 -0.53 0.99 -10.59
C LYS A 188 -1.28 0.81 -9.27
N LEU A 189 -1.34 -0.41 -8.76
CA LEU A 189 -1.85 -0.73 -7.44
C LEU A 189 -0.74 -1.43 -6.68
N SER A 190 -0.29 -0.83 -5.61
CA SER A 190 0.61 -1.50 -4.69
C SER A 190 -0.09 -1.60 -3.35
N VAL A 191 -0.41 -2.83 -2.97
CA VAL A 191 -0.80 -3.15 -1.60
C VAL A 191 0.50 -3.50 -0.90
N TYR A 192 1.05 -2.49 -0.27
CA TYR A 192 2.31 -2.65 0.41
C TYR A 192 2.02 -2.84 1.88
N GLY A 193 2.59 -3.91 2.42
CA GLY A 193 2.75 -4.07 3.85
C GLY A 193 4.17 -4.54 4.12
N PRO A 194 4.80 -4.04 5.19
CA PRO A 194 6.24 -4.17 5.40
C PRO A 194 6.65 -5.49 6.05
N ASN A 195 5.77 -6.13 6.81
CA ASN A 195 6.04 -7.45 7.39
C ASN A 195 5.49 -8.54 6.49
N ASN A 196 6.00 -9.74 6.72
CA ASN A 196 5.38 -10.96 6.22
C ASN A 196 3.88 -10.87 6.47
N ASN A 197 3.10 -11.04 5.42
CA ASN A 197 1.64 -11.08 5.47
C ASN A 197 0.93 -9.72 5.68
N ASP A 198 1.65 -8.59 5.76
CA ASP A 198 1.01 -7.26 5.87
C ASP A 198 0.51 -6.75 4.52
N GLY A 199 1.28 -7.02 3.46
CA GLY A 199 0.94 -6.65 2.08
C GLY A 199 -0.09 -7.62 1.53
N ALA A 200 -1.24 -7.66 2.19
CA ALA A 200 -2.22 -8.68 1.96
C ALA A 200 -3.42 -8.17 1.20
N ILE A 201 -3.84 -8.99 0.23
CA ILE A 201 -5.12 -8.88 -0.43
C ILE A 201 -5.94 -10.06 0.06
N SER A 202 -6.93 -9.76 0.90
CA SER A 202 -7.71 -10.77 1.61
C SER A 202 -9.20 -10.65 1.30
N ILE A 203 -9.85 -11.80 1.10
CA ILE A 203 -11.31 -11.95 1.06
C ILE A 203 -11.71 -12.77 2.29
N GLN A 204 -12.20 -12.05 3.29
CA GLN A 204 -12.50 -12.59 4.62
C GLN A 204 -14.02 -12.59 4.86
N SER A 205 -14.51 -13.64 5.52
CA SER A 205 -15.77 -13.64 6.26
C SER A 205 -15.44 -13.55 7.76
N ASN A 206 -16.43 -13.28 8.60
CA ASN A 206 -16.27 -13.21 10.06
C ASN A 206 -15.62 -14.45 10.70
N VAL A 207 -15.64 -15.60 10.03
CA VAL A 207 -15.08 -16.87 10.53
C VAL A 207 -13.88 -17.35 9.73
N ASP A 208 -13.81 -17.08 8.42
CA ASP A 208 -12.76 -17.62 7.55
C ASP A 208 -12.39 -16.69 6.39
N SER A 209 -11.09 -16.67 6.05
CA SER A 209 -10.61 -16.17 4.76
C SER A 209 -10.59 -17.32 3.76
N ARG A 210 -11.19 -17.13 2.58
CA ARG A 210 -11.17 -18.12 1.47
C ARG A 210 -10.10 -17.83 0.44
N PHE A 211 -9.63 -16.59 0.40
CA PHE A 211 -8.57 -16.13 -0.49
C PHE A 211 -7.73 -15.10 0.23
N TYR A 212 -6.46 -15.42 0.38
CA TYR A 212 -5.46 -14.58 1.02
C TYR A 212 -4.22 -14.65 0.15
N ILE A 213 -3.92 -13.55 -0.53
CA ILE A 213 -2.65 -13.34 -1.21
C ILE A 213 -1.83 -12.45 -0.29
N ALA A 214 -0.70 -12.97 0.14
CA ALA A 214 0.30 -12.15 0.76
C ALA A 214 1.69 -12.65 0.40
N GLU A 215 2.61 -11.71 0.40
CA GLU A 215 4.03 -12.02 0.41
C GLU A 215 4.44 -12.24 1.86
N GLY A 216 5.15 -13.35 2.10
CA GLY A 216 5.78 -13.61 3.38
C GLY A 216 6.84 -14.69 3.25
N ASP A 217 8.00 -14.45 3.86
CA ASP A 217 9.19 -15.31 3.78
C ASP A 217 9.69 -15.51 2.33
N ASN A 218 9.57 -14.48 1.47
CA ASN A 218 9.83 -14.56 0.03
C ASN A 218 8.95 -15.58 -0.71
N MET A 219 7.74 -15.81 -0.21
CA MET A 219 6.77 -16.73 -0.80
C MET A 219 5.44 -16.02 -1.04
N LEU A 220 4.86 -16.26 -2.21
CA LEU A 220 3.45 -15.99 -2.47
C LEU A 220 2.62 -17.12 -1.84
N ARG A 221 1.77 -16.77 -0.88
CA ARG A 221 0.84 -17.69 -0.24
C ARG A 221 -0.55 -17.56 -0.86
N ILE A 222 -1.20 -18.69 -1.13
CA ILE A 222 -2.57 -18.76 -1.63
C ILE A 222 -3.35 -19.79 -0.80
N GLY A 223 -4.37 -19.33 -0.08
CA GLY A 223 -5.21 -20.18 0.77
C GLY A 223 -5.96 -19.37 1.83
N GLY A 224 -6.55 -20.04 2.82
CA GLY A 224 -7.19 -19.36 3.95
C GLY A 224 -6.21 -18.84 4.99
N LEU A 225 -6.60 -17.78 5.72
CA LEU A 225 -5.79 -17.04 6.71
C LEU A 225 -5.34 -17.92 7.89
N ASN A 226 -6.14 -18.95 8.20
CA ASN A 226 -5.92 -19.85 9.34
C ASN A 226 -4.94 -20.98 9.04
N ALA A 227 -4.41 -21.07 7.81
CA ALA A 227 -3.43 -22.09 7.47
C ALA A 227 -2.02 -21.56 7.78
N THR A 228 -1.39 -22.07 8.85
CA THR A 228 0.00 -21.76 9.25
C THR A 228 0.99 -21.95 8.08
N THR A 229 0.62 -22.78 7.12
CA THR A 229 1.17 -22.91 5.78
C THR A 229 0.08 -22.55 4.78
N GLY A 230 0.30 -21.63 3.85
CA GLY A 230 -0.63 -21.43 2.73
C GLY A 230 -0.93 -22.78 2.05
N VAL A 231 -2.16 -23.00 1.57
CA VAL A 231 -2.54 -24.25 0.89
C VAL A 231 -1.61 -24.49 -0.31
N ILE A 232 -1.30 -23.41 -1.03
CA ILE A 232 -0.31 -23.36 -2.10
C ILE A 232 0.69 -22.26 -1.77
N ASN A 233 1.98 -22.58 -1.84
CA ASN A 233 3.09 -21.66 -1.63
C ASN A 233 3.94 -21.62 -2.90
N VAL A 234 4.20 -20.43 -3.43
CA VAL A 234 5.14 -20.23 -4.54
C VAL A 234 6.34 -19.48 -3.99
N ILE A 235 7.50 -20.13 -3.96
CA ILE A 235 8.72 -19.53 -3.42
C ILE A 235 9.43 -18.67 -4.48
N ASN A 236 10.32 -17.77 -4.06
CA ASN A 236 11.04 -16.85 -4.96
C ASN A 236 11.85 -17.52 -6.10
N THR A 237 12.14 -18.82 -6.03
CA THR A 237 12.77 -19.59 -7.12
C THR A 237 11.77 -20.13 -8.16
N GLY A 238 10.48 -19.86 -7.96
CA GLY A 238 9.38 -20.32 -8.81
C GLY A 238 8.91 -21.75 -8.53
N ASN A 239 9.44 -22.41 -7.50
CA ASN A 239 8.97 -23.74 -7.10
C ASN A 239 7.64 -23.63 -6.33
N VAL A 240 6.77 -24.62 -6.50
CA VAL A 240 5.45 -24.66 -5.89
C VAL A 240 5.40 -25.75 -4.82
N GLY A 241 4.97 -25.40 -3.61
CA GLY A 241 4.67 -26.32 -2.52
C GLY A 241 3.16 -26.36 -2.24
N ILE A 242 2.56 -27.54 -2.23
CA ILE A 242 1.18 -27.75 -1.77
C ILE A 242 1.25 -28.45 -0.41
N GLY A 243 0.75 -27.79 0.64
CA GLY A 243 0.88 -28.29 2.02
C GLY A 243 2.29 -28.18 2.62
N THR A 244 3.26 -27.59 1.90
CA THR A 244 4.63 -27.39 2.36
C THR A 244 5.17 -26.01 1.93
N THR A 245 6.04 -25.43 2.75
CA THR A 245 6.79 -24.20 2.47
C THR A 245 8.21 -24.47 1.96
N SER A 246 8.65 -25.73 1.94
CA SER A 246 10.01 -26.14 1.60
C SER A 246 9.98 -27.19 0.49
N PRO A 247 9.77 -26.77 -0.78
CA PRO A 247 9.67 -27.69 -1.91
C PRO A 247 10.98 -28.39 -2.29
N GLY A 248 12.10 -28.09 -1.61
CA GLY A 248 13.40 -28.70 -1.86
C GLY A 248 13.88 -28.47 -3.30
N SER A 249 14.42 -29.53 -3.92
CA SER A 249 14.87 -29.53 -5.31
C SER A 249 13.73 -29.68 -6.33
N TYR A 250 12.49 -29.92 -5.89
CA TYR A 250 11.36 -30.17 -6.77
C TYR A 250 10.73 -28.88 -7.28
N LYS A 251 10.35 -28.87 -8.57
CA LYS A 251 9.55 -27.77 -9.14
C LYS A 251 8.12 -27.73 -8.59
N LEU A 252 7.57 -28.90 -8.26
CA LEU A 252 6.31 -29.07 -7.56
C LEU A 252 6.51 -30.10 -6.45
N ALA A 253 6.33 -29.69 -5.20
CA ALA A 253 6.32 -30.58 -4.03
C ALA A 253 4.91 -30.61 -3.44
N VAL A 254 4.41 -31.80 -3.13
CA VAL A 254 3.08 -31.99 -2.54
C VAL A 254 3.25 -32.80 -1.27
N GLU A 255 2.95 -32.19 -0.13
CA GLU A 255 2.88 -32.88 1.17
C GLU A 255 1.52 -33.57 1.28
N GLY A 256 1.40 -34.73 0.63
CA GLY A 256 0.15 -35.50 0.58
C GLY A 256 -0.02 -36.28 -0.73
N THR A 257 -1.25 -36.71 -0.99
CA THR A 257 -1.58 -37.51 -2.18
C THR A 257 -1.97 -36.66 -3.37
N ILE A 258 -1.51 -37.04 -4.56
CA ILE A 258 -1.92 -36.43 -5.83
C ILE A 258 -2.97 -37.31 -6.49
N GLY A 259 -4.18 -36.78 -6.67
CA GLY A 259 -5.22 -37.40 -7.49
C GLY A 259 -5.06 -36.99 -8.95
N ALA A 260 -4.89 -37.95 -9.87
CA ALA A 260 -4.76 -37.68 -11.30
C ALA A 260 -5.53 -38.71 -12.13
N ARG A 261 -6.17 -38.27 -13.22
CA ARG A 261 -6.80 -39.18 -14.20
C ARG A 261 -5.79 -39.80 -15.16
N LYS A 262 -4.70 -39.07 -15.45
CA LYS A 262 -3.62 -39.51 -16.33
C LYS A 262 -2.34 -38.80 -15.93
N VAL A 263 -1.24 -39.55 -15.86
CA VAL A 263 0.13 -39.03 -15.65
C VAL A 263 0.97 -39.52 -16.81
N GLN A 264 1.67 -38.61 -17.48
CA GLN A 264 2.62 -38.94 -18.55
C GLN A 264 4.01 -38.51 -18.10
N VAL A 265 4.90 -39.49 -17.88
CA VAL A 265 6.30 -39.24 -17.51
C VAL A 265 7.14 -39.38 -18.77
N LYS A 266 7.86 -38.33 -19.15
CA LYS A 266 8.76 -38.35 -20.30
C LYS A 266 10.19 -38.62 -19.82
N GLN A 267 10.68 -39.83 -20.09
CA GLN A 267 12.06 -40.22 -19.82
C GLN A 267 12.95 -40.01 -21.06
N THR A 268 14.25 -39.81 -20.88
CA THR A 268 15.22 -39.59 -21.96
C THR A 268 15.64 -40.89 -22.66
N SER A 269 15.49 -42.04 -22.00
CA SER A 269 15.84 -43.37 -22.51
C SER A 269 14.80 -44.42 -22.08
N TRP A 270 14.63 -45.45 -22.89
CA TRP A 270 13.69 -46.56 -22.64
C TRP A 270 14.42 -47.91 -22.62
N ALA A 271 13.81 -48.96 -22.06
CA ALA A 271 14.49 -50.21 -21.70
C ALA A 271 14.70 -51.22 -22.84
N ASP A 272 14.56 -50.85 -24.12
CA ASP A 272 14.57 -51.81 -25.25
C ASP A 272 15.93 -52.48 -25.54
N PHE A 273 16.94 -52.26 -24.70
CA PHE A 273 18.29 -52.77 -24.93
C PHE A 273 18.48 -54.24 -24.55
N VAL A 274 17.56 -54.84 -23.79
CA VAL A 274 17.67 -56.25 -23.33
C VAL A 274 17.67 -57.23 -24.51
N PHE A 275 17.00 -56.87 -25.61
CA PHE A 275 16.94 -57.68 -26.82
C PHE A 275 18.09 -57.47 -27.80
N GLN A 276 19.07 -56.62 -27.47
CA GLN A 276 20.25 -56.43 -28.30
C GLN A 276 21.15 -57.68 -28.28
N GLN A 277 21.82 -57.97 -29.39
CA GLN A 277 22.58 -59.22 -29.55
C GLN A 277 23.77 -59.34 -28.59
N ASP A 278 24.34 -58.23 -28.17
CA ASP A 278 25.45 -58.11 -27.23
C ASP A 278 25.01 -58.02 -25.76
N TYR A 279 23.70 -58.02 -25.48
CA TYR A 279 23.18 -57.98 -24.12
C TYR A 279 23.57 -59.25 -23.33
N GLN A 280 24.31 -59.03 -22.24
CA GLN A 280 24.79 -60.11 -21.39
C GLN A 280 23.75 -60.46 -20.32
N LEU A 281 22.81 -61.36 -20.68
CA LEU A 281 21.85 -61.87 -19.72
C LEU A 281 22.53 -62.74 -18.66
N MET A 282 22.46 -62.31 -17.40
CA MET A 282 23.00 -63.01 -16.23
C MET A 282 22.51 -64.48 -16.20
N PRO A 283 23.32 -65.47 -15.84
CA PRO A 283 22.82 -66.83 -15.64
C PRO A 283 21.86 -66.92 -14.44
N LEU A 284 20.79 -67.74 -14.52
CA LEU A 284 19.81 -67.88 -13.42
C LEU A 284 20.44 -68.31 -12.09
N LEU A 285 21.52 -69.11 -12.12
CA LEU A 285 22.25 -69.48 -10.91
C LEU A 285 22.91 -68.27 -10.23
N GLU A 286 23.43 -67.33 -11.02
CA GLU A 286 23.99 -66.08 -10.49
C GLU A 286 22.90 -65.15 -9.97
N VAL A 287 21.75 -65.09 -10.66
CA VAL A 287 20.57 -64.37 -10.16
C VAL A 287 20.10 -64.96 -8.82
N GLU A 288 20.01 -66.28 -8.70
CA GLU A 288 19.63 -66.98 -7.46
C GLU A 288 20.59 -66.61 -6.32
N ASN A 289 21.89 -66.72 -6.56
CA ASN A 289 22.92 -66.35 -5.58
C ASN A 289 22.80 -64.87 -5.17
N TYR A 290 22.56 -63.98 -6.14
CA TYR A 290 22.35 -62.55 -5.88
C TYR A 290 21.13 -62.30 -5.00
N VAL A 291 19.99 -62.93 -5.32
CA VAL A 291 18.74 -62.78 -4.55
C VAL A 291 18.89 -63.36 -3.15
N LEU A 292 19.57 -64.51 -2.99
CA LEU A 292 19.84 -65.10 -1.68
C LEU A 292 20.67 -64.17 -0.80
N ALA A 293 21.67 -63.50 -1.39
CA ALA A 293 22.55 -62.58 -0.69
C ALA A 293 21.89 -61.21 -0.41
N ASN A 294 21.22 -60.61 -1.40
CA ASN A 294 20.80 -59.19 -1.37
C ASN A 294 19.30 -58.99 -1.12
N LYS A 295 18.48 -60.05 -1.23
CA LYS A 295 17.02 -60.03 -1.01
C LYS A 295 16.22 -59.14 -1.99
N HIS A 296 16.81 -58.75 -3.12
CA HIS A 296 16.13 -58.11 -4.25
C HIS A 296 16.78 -58.58 -5.58
N LEU A 297 16.14 -58.26 -6.71
CA LEU A 297 16.68 -58.56 -8.03
C LEU A 297 17.85 -57.63 -8.38
N PRO A 298 18.78 -58.05 -9.26
CA PRO A 298 19.78 -57.15 -9.83
C PRO A 298 19.10 -55.91 -10.45
N ASP A 299 19.75 -54.74 -10.34
CA ASP A 299 19.28 -53.41 -10.81
C ASP A 299 18.00 -52.84 -10.16
N VAL A 300 17.19 -53.68 -9.49
CA VAL A 300 16.05 -53.21 -8.71
C VAL A 300 16.58 -52.66 -7.39
N PRO A 301 16.29 -51.40 -7.03
CA PRO A 301 16.74 -50.84 -5.77
C PRO A 301 16.16 -51.63 -4.59
N SER A 302 16.97 -51.78 -3.57
CA SER A 302 16.56 -52.44 -2.32
C SER A 302 15.47 -51.63 -1.61
N ALA A 303 14.69 -52.29 -0.75
CA ALA A 303 13.70 -51.59 0.08
C ALA A 303 14.34 -50.48 0.94
N VAL A 304 15.55 -50.71 1.42
CA VAL A 304 16.32 -49.74 2.21
C VAL A 304 16.69 -48.50 1.38
N GLU A 305 17.05 -48.68 0.11
CA GLU A 305 17.35 -47.55 -0.79
C GLU A 305 16.10 -46.75 -1.15
N VAL A 306 14.98 -47.43 -1.42
CA VAL A 306 13.70 -46.78 -1.74
C VAL A 306 13.14 -46.02 -0.54
N GLU A 307 13.21 -46.61 0.66
CA GLU A 307 12.79 -45.94 1.90
C GLU A 307 13.61 -44.67 2.16
N LYS A 308 14.92 -44.73 1.87
CA LYS A 308 15.82 -43.61 2.09
C LYS A 308 15.69 -42.49 1.05
N ASN A 309 15.59 -42.84 -0.23
CA ASN A 309 15.76 -41.87 -1.33
C ASN A 309 14.45 -41.60 -2.11
N GLY A 310 13.39 -42.36 -1.84
CA GLY A 310 12.21 -42.41 -2.71
C GLY A 310 12.49 -43.16 -4.02
N GLN A 311 11.50 -43.17 -4.91
CA GLN A 311 11.59 -43.83 -6.21
C GLN A 311 11.04 -42.94 -7.34
N ASP A 312 11.82 -42.78 -8.40
CA ASP A 312 11.33 -42.18 -9.64
C ASP A 312 10.36 -43.17 -10.32
N LEU A 313 9.11 -42.73 -10.53
CA LEU A 313 8.06 -43.55 -11.14
C LEU A 313 8.37 -43.97 -12.57
N GLY A 314 9.03 -43.10 -13.35
CA GLY A 314 9.42 -43.41 -14.72
C GLY A 314 10.59 -44.40 -14.77
N GLU A 315 11.61 -44.22 -13.91
CA GLU A 315 12.75 -45.14 -13.85
C GLU A 315 12.35 -46.52 -13.32
N MET A 316 11.48 -46.59 -12.31
CA MET A 316 10.97 -47.88 -11.84
C MET A 316 10.18 -48.59 -12.94
N ASN A 317 9.31 -47.88 -13.66
CA ASN A 317 8.60 -48.47 -14.80
C ASN A 317 9.56 -48.99 -15.88
N LYS A 318 10.67 -48.29 -16.10
CA LYS A 318 11.73 -48.72 -17.03
C LYS A 318 12.46 -49.98 -16.54
N ILE A 319 12.87 -50.02 -15.26
CA ILE A 319 13.53 -51.19 -14.66
C ILE A 319 12.58 -52.40 -14.65
N LEU A 320 11.32 -52.20 -14.27
CA LEU A 320 10.31 -53.25 -14.29
C LEU A 320 10.14 -53.82 -15.72
N LEU A 321 10.14 -52.96 -16.75
CA LEU A 321 10.12 -53.42 -18.13
C LEU A 321 11.38 -54.24 -18.47
N GLN A 322 12.57 -53.76 -18.12
CA GLN A 322 13.81 -54.50 -18.32
C GLN A 322 13.73 -55.91 -17.71
N LYS A 323 13.23 -56.04 -16.47
CA LYS A 323 13.11 -57.35 -15.80
C LYS A 323 12.05 -58.25 -16.42
N VAL A 324 10.97 -57.68 -16.95
CA VAL A 324 9.99 -58.42 -17.76
C VAL A 324 10.64 -58.96 -19.04
N GLU A 325 11.49 -58.18 -19.70
CA GLU A 325 12.21 -58.61 -20.91
C GLU A 325 13.27 -59.69 -20.62
N GLU A 326 14.06 -59.53 -19.54
CA GLU A 326 15.02 -60.54 -19.08
C GLU A 326 14.30 -61.86 -18.72
N LEU A 327 13.19 -61.77 -17.99
CA LEU A 327 12.35 -62.93 -17.67
C LEU A 327 11.86 -63.62 -18.94
N THR A 328 11.45 -62.84 -19.94
CA THR A 328 11.04 -63.36 -21.25
C THR A 328 12.17 -64.12 -21.93
N LEU A 329 13.41 -63.61 -21.88
CA LEU A 329 14.57 -64.33 -22.42
C LEU A 329 14.88 -65.63 -21.67
N TYR A 330 14.78 -65.65 -20.33
CA TYR A 330 14.95 -66.89 -19.56
C TYR A 330 13.90 -67.93 -19.93
N LEU A 331 12.63 -67.51 -20.06
CA LEU A 331 11.54 -68.40 -20.47
C LEU A 331 11.77 -68.97 -21.87
N ILE A 332 12.17 -68.14 -22.83
CA ILE A 332 12.52 -68.61 -24.19
C ILE A 332 13.66 -69.63 -24.15
N ARG A 333 14.70 -69.40 -23.33
CA ARG A 333 15.82 -70.35 -23.17
C ARG A 333 15.35 -71.66 -22.50
N GLN A 334 14.49 -71.55 -21.50
CA GLN A 334 13.94 -72.71 -20.78
C GLN A 334 13.07 -73.56 -21.70
N GLU A 335 12.20 -72.95 -22.51
CA GLU A 335 11.37 -73.63 -23.49
C GLU A 335 12.23 -74.41 -24.50
N LYS A 336 13.23 -73.76 -25.10
CA LYS A 336 14.17 -74.42 -26.00
C LYS A 336 14.87 -75.62 -25.36
N ARG A 337 15.20 -75.53 -24.06
CA ARG A 337 15.81 -76.65 -23.33
C ARG A 337 14.80 -77.78 -23.09
N ILE A 338 13.55 -77.45 -22.77
CA ILE A 338 12.48 -78.45 -22.59
C ILE A 338 12.25 -79.20 -23.90
N GLU A 339 12.10 -78.50 -25.03
CA GLU A 339 11.94 -79.10 -26.36
C GLU A 339 13.09 -80.05 -26.71
N GLN A 340 14.34 -79.64 -26.41
CA GLN A 340 15.51 -80.50 -26.60
C GLN A 340 15.46 -81.77 -25.74
N LEU A 341 15.07 -81.63 -24.47
CA LEU A 341 14.95 -82.77 -23.54
C LEU A 341 13.80 -83.71 -23.92
N GLU A 342 12.69 -83.18 -24.43
CA GLU A 342 11.56 -83.99 -24.91
C GLU A 342 11.89 -84.72 -26.20
N THR A 343 12.60 -84.06 -27.14
CA THR A 343 13.04 -84.67 -28.39
C THR A 343 14.11 -85.74 -28.13
N ALA A 344 15.03 -85.52 -27.19
CA ALA A 344 16.05 -86.50 -26.81
C ALA A 344 15.50 -87.72 -26.05
N LYS A 345 14.26 -87.66 -25.56
CA LYS A 345 13.55 -88.76 -24.90
C LYS A 345 12.63 -89.56 -25.84
N LYS A 346 12.41 -89.10 -27.07
CA LYS A 346 11.71 -89.83 -28.13
C LYS A 346 12.69 -90.66 -28.96
#